data_AF-A0A8C7KXZ0-F1
#
_entry.id   AF-A0A8C7KXZ0-F1
#
_cell.length_a   1.000
_cell.length_b   1.000
_cell.length_c   1.000
_cell.angle_alpha   90.00
_cell.angle_beta   90.00
_cell.angle_gamma   90.00
#
_symmetry.space_group_name_H-M   'P 1'
#
loop_
_entity.id
_entity.type
_entity.pdbx_description
1 polymer ?
#
loop_
_entity_poly.entity_id
_entity_poly.type
_entity_poly.pdbx_seq_one_letter_code
_entity_poly.pdbx_strand_id
1 'polypeptide(L)'
;MFTECKIVSSENSVGLMKKIKEILAYFYEFVPLEWLKKWLDDSTVTKEIDNGNFLCSHGKLHPDKVGEAKRISVKAAELLFDKYGGGPRLDGSTLCEECVGQRCRVLRLKNQLAEDYKEVTNLVKCPPKSDEGYWAGKTSLRSWRQLALEQLEEDEEETKHSNGKTNGEGPEITNLDGDEEEMKTFNEDILCRHGGLSILESERRLVTEEVWSKLRVYFPKAPQFTQLQEPCQQCLRLEREGKENEALNRMMASEQKSSLLNLFQEKNRPTLTKWPQETDILYIVPLFFVDEWRRFIRRPTKTTPVSSVGNSLLLCPHRGFMFTFDSMLKGDAQHIALLWPDEWEVISRHFLVDQPISICRISGATPNGSSVEYTTQPELCRDCREGFIFQQQRDMREYAQATVYVRKVIDDKRLKDAAPEMNVSGSEAEDEREEPVAKVDGERDPDFSQIMHAFSVAPFDQNLSIDGRCLTDDSATLGSLGVIPESVICLKADEPIADFAAMDDVYQVCMPEEGFKGKDIF
;
A
#
# COMPACT_ATOMS: atom_id res chain seq x y z
N MET A 1 -2.73 -54.72 -34.14
CA MET A 1 -3.55 -53.86 -35.03
C MET A 1 -4.56 -53.10 -34.18
N PHE A 2 -4.26 -51.84 -33.87
CA PHE A 2 -5.23 -50.75 -33.64
C PHE A 2 -4.38 -49.48 -33.51
N THR A 3 -3.79 -49.10 -34.64
CA THR A 3 -3.33 -47.74 -34.91
C THR A 3 -4.40 -47.07 -35.77
N GLU A 4 -4.62 -45.79 -35.50
CA GLU A 4 -5.43 -44.83 -36.25
C GLU A 4 -6.96 -45.01 -36.22
N CYS A 5 -7.64 -44.02 -35.63
CA CYS A 5 -8.94 -43.59 -36.14
C CYS A 5 -9.00 -42.06 -36.07
N LYS A 6 -8.74 -41.43 -37.23
CA LYS A 6 -8.99 -40.02 -37.49
C LYS A 6 -10.49 -39.71 -37.45
N ILE A 7 -10.75 -38.45 -37.11
CA ILE A 7 -12.03 -37.72 -37.00
C ILE A 7 -12.87 -37.83 -38.29
N VAL A 8 -14.15 -38.25 -38.19
CA VAL A 8 -15.29 -37.84 -39.04
C VAL A 8 -16.61 -37.94 -38.23
N SER A 9 -17.52 -37.03 -38.57
CA SER A 9 -18.81 -36.60 -38.01
C SER A 9 -19.93 -37.63 -37.72
N SER A 10 -20.78 -37.24 -36.75
CA SER A 10 -22.19 -37.62 -36.44
C SER A 10 -22.63 -39.11 -36.33
N GLU A 11 -22.00 -40.07 -37.00
CA GLU A 11 -22.36 -41.50 -36.92
C GLU A 11 -21.70 -42.25 -35.74
N ASN A 12 -20.76 -41.60 -35.05
CA ASN A 12 -19.92 -42.25 -34.04
C ASN A 12 -20.58 -42.55 -32.70
N SER A 13 -21.69 -41.91 -32.31
CA SER A 13 -22.34 -42.22 -31.03
C SER A 13 -23.03 -43.59 -31.06
N VAL A 14 -23.68 -43.92 -32.18
CA VAL A 14 -24.27 -45.24 -32.44
C VAL A 14 -23.17 -46.26 -32.73
N GLY A 15 -22.11 -45.88 -33.45
CA GLY A 15 -20.94 -46.73 -33.69
C GLY A 15 -20.16 -47.10 -32.42
N LEU A 16 -20.04 -46.17 -31.46
CA LEU A 16 -19.43 -46.41 -30.15
C LEU A 16 -20.30 -47.33 -29.30
N MET A 17 -21.62 -47.08 -29.24
CA MET A 17 -22.60 -47.95 -28.56
C MET A 17 -22.64 -49.36 -29.17
N LYS A 18 -22.51 -49.48 -30.50
CA LYS A 18 -22.47 -50.76 -31.21
C LYS A 18 -21.15 -51.50 -30.99
N LYS A 19 -20.01 -50.78 -30.97
CA LYS A 19 -18.71 -51.33 -30.53
C LYS A 19 -18.74 -51.76 -29.06
N ILE A 20 -19.37 -50.98 -28.17
CA ILE A 20 -19.55 -51.34 -26.76
C ILE A 20 -20.41 -52.61 -26.64
N LYS A 21 -21.51 -52.72 -27.41
CA LYS A 21 -22.34 -53.95 -27.46
C LYS A 21 -21.61 -55.16 -28.04
N GLU A 22 -20.78 -55.01 -29.07
CA GLU A 22 -19.94 -56.10 -29.60
C GLU A 22 -18.81 -56.48 -28.63
N ILE A 23 -18.35 -55.54 -27.81
CA ILE A 23 -17.41 -55.78 -26.72
C ILE A 23 -18.03 -56.62 -25.59
N LEU A 24 -19.36 -56.58 -25.37
CA LEU A 24 -20.06 -57.36 -24.33
C LEU A 24 -20.18 -58.88 -24.61
N ALA A 25 -19.68 -59.39 -25.74
CA ALA A 25 -19.90 -60.78 -26.16
C ALA A 25 -18.87 -61.82 -25.65
N TYR A 26 -17.88 -61.42 -24.84
CA TYR A 26 -16.92 -62.32 -24.20
C TYR A 26 -16.76 -61.95 -22.73
N PHE A 27 -16.66 -62.93 -21.83
CA PHE A 27 -16.35 -62.67 -20.41
C PHE A 27 -14.87 -62.26 -20.29
N TYR A 28 -14.62 -61.03 -19.83
CA TYR A 28 -13.28 -60.49 -19.62
C TYR A 28 -13.24 -59.58 -18.39
N GLU A 29 -12.03 -59.36 -17.88
CA GLU A 29 -11.76 -58.40 -16.81
C GLU A 29 -10.62 -57.46 -17.19
N PHE A 30 -10.56 -56.32 -16.50
CA PHE A 30 -9.54 -55.29 -16.67
C PHE A 30 -8.44 -55.43 -15.62
N VAL A 31 -7.20 -55.31 -16.09
CA VAL A 31 -5.98 -55.23 -15.25
C VAL A 31 -5.15 -54.02 -15.71
N PRO A 32 -4.42 -53.32 -14.82
CA PRO A 32 -3.65 -52.16 -15.19
C PRO A 32 -2.60 -52.48 -16.26
N LEU A 33 -2.54 -51.70 -17.33
CA LEU A 33 -1.60 -51.93 -18.42
C LEU A 33 -0.15 -51.84 -17.93
N GLU A 34 0.15 -50.86 -17.06
CA GLU A 34 1.48 -50.68 -16.49
C GLU A 34 1.89 -51.83 -15.56
N TRP A 35 0.93 -52.40 -14.81
CA TRP A 35 1.20 -53.57 -13.98
C TRP A 35 1.55 -54.78 -14.86
N LEU A 36 0.78 -55.01 -15.93
CA LEU A 36 1.03 -56.10 -16.87
C LEU A 36 2.38 -55.97 -17.58
N LYS A 37 2.77 -54.77 -18.01
CA LYS A 37 4.08 -54.53 -18.62
C LYS A 37 5.22 -54.90 -17.65
N LYS A 38 5.16 -54.37 -16.43
CA LYS A 38 6.16 -54.67 -15.39
C LYS A 38 6.24 -56.15 -15.09
N TRP A 39 5.09 -56.83 -15.02
CA TRP A 39 5.01 -58.27 -14.77
C TRP A 39 5.61 -59.11 -15.91
N LEU A 40 5.50 -58.65 -17.16
CA LEU A 40 6.12 -59.30 -18.32
C LEU A 40 7.62 -59.05 -18.41
N ASP A 41 8.07 -57.86 -18.02
CA ASP A 41 9.47 -57.42 -18.14
C ASP A 41 10.36 -57.89 -16.97
N ASP A 42 9.80 -58.04 -15.77
CA ASP A 42 10.53 -58.44 -14.56
C ASP A 42 9.78 -59.58 -13.85
N SER A 43 10.41 -60.75 -13.76
CA SER A 43 9.83 -61.94 -13.12
C SER A 43 9.65 -61.80 -11.61
N THR A 44 10.07 -60.68 -11.01
CA THR A 44 10.04 -60.41 -9.56
C THR A 44 8.95 -59.45 -9.11
N VAL A 45 7.95 -59.12 -9.93
CA VAL A 45 6.82 -58.26 -9.49
C VAL A 45 6.09 -58.87 -8.28
N THR A 46 6.25 -58.23 -7.12
CA THR A 46 5.63 -58.60 -5.83
C THR A 46 4.44 -57.72 -5.43
N LYS A 47 4.05 -56.74 -6.26
CA LYS A 47 2.98 -55.80 -5.94
C LYS A 47 1.61 -56.33 -6.37
N GLU A 48 0.62 -56.12 -5.51
CA GLU A 48 -0.78 -56.43 -5.76
C GLU A 48 -1.33 -55.69 -6.99
N ILE A 49 -2.35 -56.27 -7.63
CA ILE A 49 -3.04 -55.65 -8.77
C ILE A 49 -3.99 -54.58 -8.25
N ASP A 50 -3.65 -53.30 -8.43
CA ASP A 50 -4.50 -52.18 -8.01
C ASP A 50 -5.25 -51.55 -9.20
N ASN A 51 -6.57 -51.77 -9.21
CA ASN A 51 -7.50 -51.18 -10.18
C ASN A 51 -8.21 -49.93 -9.64
N GLY A 52 -7.93 -49.52 -8.39
CA GLY A 52 -8.61 -48.40 -7.74
C GLY A 52 -8.44 -47.08 -8.51
N ASN A 53 -7.28 -46.90 -9.15
CA ASN A 53 -6.96 -45.71 -9.96
C ASN A 53 -7.81 -45.55 -11.23
N PHE A 54 -8.61 -46.56 -11.59
CA PHE A 54 -9.53 -46.50 -12.73
C PHE A 54 -10.97 -46.18 -12.33
N LEU A 55 -11.27 -46.15 -11.04
CA LEU A 55 -12.60 -45.85 -10.54
C LEU A 55 -12.87 -44.35 -10.58
N CYS A 56 -14.10 -43.99 -10.95
CA CYS A 56 -14.65 -42.66 -10.71
C CYS A 56 -15.17 -42.55 -9.26
N SER A 57 -15.62 -41.35 -8.87
CA SER A 57 -16.28 -41.09 -7.58
C SER A 57 -17.52 -41.95 -7.33
N HIS A 58 -18.15 -42.49 -8.39
CA HIS A 58 -19.26 -43.44 -8.30
C HIS A 58 -18.82 -44.90 -8.04
N GLY A 59 -17.52 -45.15 -7.87
CA GLY A 59 -16.96 -46.49 -7.61
C GLY A 59 -17.01 -47.43 -8.81
N LYS A 60 -17.14 -46.90 -10.04
CA LYS A 60 -17.22 -47.64 -11.30
C LYS A 60 -16.07 -47.26 -12.24
N LEU A 61 -15.74 -48.10 -13.22
CA LEU A 61 -14.68 -47.84 -14.20
C LEU A 61 -14.97 -46.56 -15.00
N HIS A 62 -14.05 -45.60 -14.98
CA HIS A 62 -14.16 -44.33 -15.69
C HIS A 62 -13.87 -44.48 -17.19
N PRO A 63 -14.67 -43.89 -18.11
CA PRO A 63 -14.49 -44.06 -19.56
C PRO A 63 -13.13 -43.59 -20.09
N ASP A 64 -12.58 -42.50 -19.57
CA ASP A 64 -11.28 -41.99 -20.03
C ASP A 64 -10.11 -42.87 -19.55
N LYS A 65 -10.32 -43.72 -18.53
CA LYS A 65 -9.30 -44.62 -17.96
C LYS A 65 -9.24 -45.99 -18.63
N VAL A 66 -10.20 -46.31 -19.50
CA VAL A 66 -10.25 -47.61 -20.22
C VAL A 66 -8.99 -47.85 -21.06
N GLY A 67 -8.37 -46.79 -21.60
CA GLY A 67 -7.12 -46.90 -22.38
C GLY A 67 -5.88 -47.29 -21.54
N GLU A 68 -5.93 -47.07 -20.22
CA GLU A 68 -4.87 -47.37 -19.26
C GLU A 68 -4.98 -48.81 -18.69
N ALA A 69 -6.07 -49.51 -19.02
CA ALA A 69 -6.33 -50.88 -18.59
C ALA A 69 -6.34 -51.85 -19.78
N LYS A 70 -5.95 -53.10 -19.53
CA LYS A 70 -5.99 -54.18 -20.53
C LYS A 70 -7.06 -55.19 -20.21
N ARG A 71 -7.82 -55.59 -21.23
CA ARG A 71 -8.77 -56.70 -21.16
C ARG A 71 -8.03 -58.03 -21.20
N ILE A 72 -8.28 -58.87 -20.22
CA ILE A 72 -7.80 -60.26 -20.14
C ILE A 72 -8.99 -61.21 -19.94
N SER A 73 -8.83 -62.48 -20.28
CA SER A 73 -9.89 -63.47 -20.04
C SER A 73 -10.11 -63.68 -18.53
N VAL A 74 -11.33 -64.02 -18.12
CA VAL A 74 -11.65 -64.29 -16.70
C VAL A 74 -10.72 -65.34 -16.09
N LYS A 75 -10.42 -66.42 -16.83
CA LYS A 75 -9.47 -67.46 -16.39
C LYS A 75 -8.07 -66.90 -16.12
N ALA A 76 -7.60 -65.98 -16.96
CA ALA A 76 -6.31 -65.33 -16.74
C ALA A 76 -6.37 -64.37 -15.54
N ALA A 77 -7.49 -63.66 -15.37
CA ALA A 77 -7.72 -62.79 -14.22
C ALA A 77 -7.70 -63.60 -12.92
N GLU A 78 -8.44 -64.71 -12.84
CA GLU A 78 -8.43 -65.64 -11.69
C GLU A 78 -7.00 -66.03 -11.31
N LEU A 79 -6.21 -66.53 -12.27
CA LEU A 79 -4.83 -66.93 -12.00
C LEU A 79 -3.94 -65.78 -11.51
N LEU A 80 -4.14 -64.56 -12.03
CA LEU A 80 -3.34 -63.39 -11.65
C LEU A 80 -3.76 -62.85 -10.27
N PHE A 81 -5.05 -62.68 -10.01
CA PHE A 81 -5.56 -62.19 -8.74
C PHE A 81 -5.39 -63.21 -7.60
N ASP A 82 -5.50 -64.52 -7.86
CA ASP A 82 -5.26 -65.57 -6.84
C ASP A 82 -3.79 -65.62 -6.43
N LYS A 83 -2.87 -65.36 -7.37
CA LYS A 83 -1.42 -65.43 -7.13
C LYS A 83 -0.85 -64.14 -6.55
N TYR A 84 -1.32 -62.98 -7.01
CA TYR A 84 -0.74 -61.68 -6.69
C TYR A 84 -1.65 -60.80 -5.83
N GLY A 85 -2.91 -61.17 -5.61
CA GLY A 85 -3.87 -60.38 -4.84
C GLY A 85 -4.28 -59.07 -5.51
N GLY A 86 -4.94 -58.20 -4.74
CA GLY A 86 -5.37 -56.87 -5.16
C GLY A 86 -6.86 -56.78 -5.52
N GLY A 87 -7.23 -55.65 -6.13
CA GLY A 87 -8.60 -55.32 -6.50
C GLY A 87 -8.75 -53.83 -6.83
N PRO A 88 -9.99 -53.34 -7.07
CA PRO A 88 -11.22 -54.10 -7.28
C PRO A 88 -11.22 -54.88 -8.61
N ARG A 89 -12.03 -55.93 -8.71
CA ARG A 89 -12.23 -56.69 -9.96
C ARG A 89 -13.16 -55.88 -10.87
N LEU A 90 -12.70 -55.56 -12.08
CA LEU A 90 -13.44 -54.73 -13.04
C LEU A 90 -13.78 -55.54 -14.28
N ASP A 91 -15.07 -55.74 -14.56
CA ASP A 91 -15.56 -56.46 -15.73
C ASP A 91 -16.23 -55.54 -16.77
N GLY A 92 -16.74 -56.10 -17.87
CA GLY A 92 -17.41 -55.35 -18.92
C GLY A 92 -18.69 -54.60 -18.52
N SER A 93 -19.26 -54.89 -17.34
CA SER A 93 -20.42 -54.20 -16.77
C SER A 93 -20.03 -53.08 -15.80
N THR A 94 -18.75 -52.97 -15.43
CA THR A 94 -18.27 -51.97 -14.46
C THR A 94 -18.07 -50.57 -15.03
N LEU A 95 -18.25 -50.35 -16.35
CA LEU A 95 -18.17 -49.02 -16.95
C LEU A 95 -19.24 -48.09 -16.38
N CYS A 96 -18.85 -46.89 -15.96
CA CYS A 96 -19.77 -45.93 -15.35
C CYS A 96 -20.68 -45.27 -16.39
N GLU A 97 -21.97 -45.63 -16.39
CA GLU A 97 -22.99 -45.05 -17.27
C GLU A 97 -23.13 -43.53 -17.10
N GLU A 98 -23.05 -43.04 -15.85
CA GLU A 98 -23.14 -41.60 -15.55
C GLU A 98 -21.97 -40.81 -16.16
N CYS A 99 -20.73 -41.29 -15.98
CA CYS A 99 -19.55 -40.65 -16.58
C CYS A 99 -19.58 -40.74 -18.12
N VAL A 100 -20.06 -41.85 -18.70
CA VAL A 100 -20.24 -41.96 -20.16
C VAL A 100 -21.30 -40.98 -20.65
N GLY A 101 -22.43 -40.86 -19.95
CA GLY A 101 -23.49 -39.91 -20.25
C GLY A 101 -23.00 -38.46 -20.21
N GLN A 102 -22.26 -38.10 -19.16
CA GLN A 102 -21.65 -36.77 -19.00
C GLN A 102 -20.63 -36.48 -20.12
N ARG A 103 -19.75 -37.44 -20.45
CA ARG A 103 -18.79 -37.30 -21.56
C ARG A 103 -19.50 -37.09 -22.90
N CYS A 104 -20.55 -37.87 -23.17
CA CYS A 104 -21.38 -37.71 -24.37
C CYS A 104 -22.08 -36.35 -24.41
N ARG A 105 -22.58 -35.88 -23.27
CA ARG A 105 -23.20 -34.55 -23.13
C ARG A 105 -22.21 -33.46 -23.49
N VAL A 106 -21.01 -33.45 -22.87
CA VAL A 106 -19.97 -32.45 -23.16
C VAL A 106 -19.58 -32.45 -24.64
N LEU A 107 -19.33 -33.62 -25.23
CA LEU A 107 -18.97 -33.72 -26.66
C LEU A 107 -20.07 -33.18 -27.59
N ARG A 108 -21.35 -33.43 -27.27
CA ARG A 108 -22.47 -32.87 -28.04
C ARG A 108 -22.54 -31.35 -27.92
N LEU A 109 -22.39 -30.82 -26.70
CA LEU A 109 -22.41 -29.38 -26.45
C LEU A 109 -21.24 -28.68 -27.14
N LYS A 110 -20.01 -29.22 -27.07
CA LYS A 110 -18.84 -28.67 -27.79
C LYS A 110 -19.08 -28.60 -29.31
N ASN A 111 -19.73 -29.63 -29.89
CA ASN A 111 -20.07 -29.63 -31.32
C ASN A 111 -21.20 -28.65 -31.67
N GLN A 112 -22.19 -28.48 -30.80
CA GLN A 112 -23.33 -27.57 -31.01
C GLN A 112 -22.94 -26.09 -30.86
N LEU A 113 -21.94 -25.81 -30.01
CA LEU A 113 -21.56 -24.46 -29.61
C LEU A 113 -21.24 -23.53 -30.80
N ALA A 114 -20.62 -24.04 -31.86
CA ALA A 114 -20.25 -23.24 -33.03
C ALA A 114 -21.46 -22.72 -33.80
N GLU A 115 -22.54 -23.51 -33.91
CA GLU A 115 -23.77 -23.11 -34.59
C GLU A 115 -24.62 -22.20 -33.71
N ASP A 116 -24.78 -22.54 -32.43
CA ASP A 116 -25.46 -21.67 -31.47
C ASP A 116 -24.77 -20.30 -31.35
N TYR A 117 -23.44 -20.26 -31.43
CA TYR A 117 -22.68 -19.01 -31.46
C TYR A 117 -23.10 -18.09 -32.62
N LYS A 118 -23.22 -18.64 -33.83
CA LYS A 118 -23.67 -17.87 -34.99
C LYS A 118 -25.11 -17.41 -34.84
N GLU A 119 -26.00 -18.29 -34.38
CA GLU A 119 -27.41 -18.01 -34.21
C GLU A 119 -27.65 -16.93 -33.15
N VAL A 120 -27.10 -17.11 -31.94
CA VAL A 120 -27.20 -16.12 -30.86
C VAL A 120 -26.62 -14.78 -31.29
N THR A 121 -25.46 -14.76 -31.95
CA THR A 121 -24.85 -13.51 -32.44
C THR A 121 -25.76 -12.78 -33.44
N ASN A 122 -26.50 -13.52 -34.27
CA ASN A 122 -27.44 -12.92 -35.22
C ASN A 122 -28.73 -12.44 -34.55
N LEU A 123 -29.29 -13.23 -33.64
CA LEU A 123 -30.51 -12.90 -32.91
C LEU A 123 -30.33 -11.71 -31.99
N VAL A 124 -29.17 -11.60 -31.32
CA VAL A 124 -28.86 -10.49 -30.40
C VAL A 124 -28.64 -9.17 -31.15
N LYS A 125 -28.33 -9.14 -32.45
CA LYS A 125 -28.15 -7.87 -33.20
C LYS A 125 -29.42 -7.01 -33.18
N CYS A 126 -30.57 -7.63 -33.36
CA CYS A 126 -31.85 -6.94 -33.37
C CYS A 126 -32.42 -6.84 -31.94
N PRO A 127 -32.99 -5.70 -31.55
CA PRO A 127 -33.78 -5.65 -30.32
C PRO A 127 -34.97 -6.61 -30.42
N PRO A 128 -35.40 -7.19 -29.29
CA PRO A 128 -36.60 -8.04 -29.25
C PRO A 128 -37.81 -7.26 -29.80
N LYS A 129 -38.65 -7.95 -30.57
CA LYS A 129 -39.84 -7.37 -31.21
C LYS A 129 -41.02 -7.20 -30.24
N SER A 130 -40.96 -7.88 -29.10
CA SER A 130 -41.93 -7.83 -28.02
C SER A 130 -41.22 -7.43 -26.72
N ASP A 131 -41.99 -6.88 -25.78
CA ASP A 131 -41.58 -6.65 -24.39
C ASP A 131 -41.60 -7.96 -23.57
N GLU A 132 -41.15 -9.05 -24.17
CA GLU A 132 -40.98 -10.34 -23.52
C GLU A 132 -39.54 -10.81 -23.71
N GLY A 133 -38.86 -11.11 -22.60
CA GLY A 133 -37.48 -11.55 -22.63
C GLY A 133 -36.81 -11.55 -21.27
N TYR A 134 -35.50 -11.80 -21.30
CA TYR A 134 -34.65 -11.89 -20.13
C TYR A 134 -33.51 -10.89 -20.20
N TRP A 135 -33.11 -10.36 -19.04
CA TRP A 135 -31.91 -9.56 -18.92
C TRP A 135 -30.68 -10.45 -18.94
N ALA A 136 -29.81 -10.16 -19.91
CA ALA A 136 -28.48 -10.74 -20.01
C ALA A 136 -27.42 -9.64 -19.89
N GLY A 137 -26.38 -9.90 -19.11
CA GLY A 137 -25.26 -8.98 -18.96
C GLY A 137 -24.48 -8.81 -20.25
N LYS A 138 -24.06 -7.58 -20.54
CA LYS A 138 -23.35 -7.25 -21.78
C LYS A 138 -21.96 -7.88 -21.82
N THR A 139 -21.29 -8.01 -20.68
CA THR A 139 -19.98 -8.68 -20.59
C THR A 139 -20.18 -10.17 -20.78
N SER A 140 -21.12 -10.77 -20.04
CA SER A 140 -21.54 -12.16 -20.21
C SER A 140 -21.86 -12.50 -21.66
N LEU A 141 -22.66 -11.69 -22.36
CA LEU A 141 -23.02 -11.91 -23.77
C LEU A 141 -21.86 -11.77 -24.75
N ARG A 142 -20.78 -11.06 -24.41
CA ARG A 142 -19.60 -10.96 -25.28
C ARG A 142 -18.70 -12.19 -25.15
N SER A 143 -18.53 -12.70 -23.92
CA SER A 143 -17.62 -13.81 -23.61
C SER A 143 -18.31 -15.15 -23.45
N TRP A 144 -19.64 -15.27 -23.62
CA TRP A 144 -20.38 -16.50 -23.33
C TRP A 144 -19.83 -17.75 -24.03
N ARG A 145 -19.27 -17.62 -25.24
CA ARG A 145 -18.67 -18.77 -25.94
C ARG A 145 -17.43 -19.28 -25.19
N GLN A 146 -16.60 -18.37 -24.68
CA GLN A 146 -15.43 -18.71 -23.89
C GLN A 146 -15.85 -19.32 -22.55
N LEU A 147 -16.78 -18.66 -21.84
CA LEU A 147 -17.33 -19.17 -20.58
C LEU A 147 -17.94 -20.58 -20.74
N ALA A 148 -18.62 -20.84 -21.86
CA ALA A 148 -19.17 -22.16 -22.16
C ALA A 148 -18.09 -23.20 -22.45
N LEU A 149 -16.96 -22.82 -23.06
CA LEU A 149 -15.83 -23.74 -23.29
C LEU A 149 -15.14 -24.08 -21.97
N GLU A 150 -14.84 -23.07 -21.16
CA GLU A 150 -14.20 -23.22 -19.84
C GLU A 150 -15.04 -24.12 -18.94
N GLN A 151 -16.36 -23.88 -18.84
CA GLN A 151 -17.25 -24.72 -18.04
C GLN A 151 -17.33 -26.17 -18.56
N LEU A 152 -17.26 -26.37 -19.88
CA LEU A 152 -17.23 -27.71 -20.47
C LEU A 152 -15.86 -28.41 -20.31
N GLU A 153 -14.78 -27.65 -20.13
CA GLU A 153 -13.44 -28.17 -19.81
C GLU A 153 -13.33 -28.53 -18.32
N GLU A 154 -13.90 -27.72 -17.43
CA GLU A 154 -14.02 -28.04 -16.00
C GLU A 154 -14.84 -29.33 -15.79
N ASP A 155 -15.98 -29.48 -16.46
CA ASP A 155 -16.79 -30.72 -16.45
C ASP A 155 -15.97 -31.95 -16.94
N GLU A 156 -14.96 -31.75 -17.81
CA GLU A 156 -14.05 -32.81 -18.28
C GLU A 156 -12.88 -33.09 -17.32
N GLU A 157 -12.44 -32.11 -16.52
CA GLU A 157 -11.36 -32.26 -15.55
C GLU A 157 -11.86 -32.78 -14.20
N GLU A 158 -13.05 -32.37 -13.75
CA GLU A 158 -13.73 -32.92 -12.56
C GLU A 158 -13.97 -34.43 -12.70
N THR A 159 -14.20 -34.89 -13.93
CA THR A 159 -14.35 -36.32 -14.23
C THR A 159 -13.02 -37.08 -14.22
N LYS A 160 -11.86 -36.39 -14.33
CA LYS A 160 -10.51 -36.99 -14.29
C LYS A 160 -9.88 -37.04 -12.90
N HIS A 161 -10.18 -36.08 -12.01
CA HIS A 161 -9.49 -35.91 -10.72
C HIS A 161 -10.33 -36.34 -9.51
N SER A 162 -10.71 -37.62 -9.43
CA SER A 162 -11.16 -38.23 -8.17
C SER A 162 -10.02 -39.00 -7.50
N ASN A 163 -8.92 -38.32 -7.18
CA ASN A 163 -7.94 -38.83 -6.22
C ASN A 163 -7.82 -37.85 -5.05
N GLY A 164 -8.01 -38.34 -3.83
CA GLY A 164 -8.32 -37.54 -2.65
C GLY A 164 -7.27 -36.46 -2.33
N LYS A 165 -7.73 -35.21 -2.18
CA LYS A 165 -7.03 -34.21 -1.37
C LYS A 165 -7.60 -34.27 0.04
N THR A 166 -6.81 -34.83 0.96
CA THR A 166 -6.95 -34.60 2.39
C THR A 166 -6.77 -33.12 2.70
N ASN A 167 -7.58 -32.60 3.63
CA ASN A 167 -7.53 -31.25 4.16
C ASN A 167 -6.10 -30.79 4.50
N GLY A 168 -5.77 -29.56 4.10
CA GLY A 168 -4.74 -28.75 4.77
C GLY A 168 -3.65 -28.21 3.88
N GLU A 169 -3.99 -27.37 2.90
CA GLU A 169 -3.09 -26.33 2.41
C GLU A 169 -3.97 -25.17 1.94
N GLY A 170 -3.89 -24.04 2.66
CA GLY A 170 -4.64 -22.83 2.33
C GLY A 170 -4.16 -22.25 1.00
N PRO A 171 -4.96 -21.40 0.34
CA PRO A 171 -4.51 -20.75 -0.88
C PRO A 171 -3.32 -19.85 -0.55
N GLU A 172 -2.16 -20.15 -1.13
CA GLU A 172 -1.05 -19.21 -1.23
C GLU A 172 -1.55 -17.99 -2.01
N ILE A 173 -1.72 -16.89 -1.30
CA ILE A 173 -2.02 -15.58 -1.85
C ILE A 173 -0.75 -15.09 -2.53
N THR A 174 -0.61 -15.34 -3.83
CA THR A 174 0.24 -14.51 -4.67
C THR A 174 -0.52 -13.21 -4.93
N ASN A 175 -0.22 -12.19 -4.13
CA ASN A 175 -0.62 -10.81 -4.40
C ASN A 175 0.00 -10.38 -5.74
N LEU A 176 -0.81 -10.41 -6.80
CA LEU A 176 -0.59 -9.65 -8.02
C LEU A 176 -1.80 -8.76 -8.18
N ASP A 177 -1.59 -7.47 -7.93
CA ASP A 177 -2.53 -6.39 -8.18
C ASP A 177 -2.99 -6.43 -9.64
N GLY A 178 -4.28 -6.67 -9.84
CA GLY A 178 -4.92 -6.76 -11.15
C GLY A 178 -6.40 -7.09 -10.96
N ASP A 179 -7.19 -6.05 -10.73
CA ASP A 179 -8.63 -6.03 -10.43
C ASP A 179 -9.48 -6.53 -11.62
N GLU A 180 -9.38 -7.83 -11.94
CA GLU A 180 -10.35 -8.56 -12.76
C GLU A 180 -10.88 -9.72 -11.91
N GLU A 181 -11.97 -9.48 -11.16
CA GLU A 181 -12.81 -10.58 -10.66
C GLU A 181 -13.26 -11.38 -11.89
N GLU A 182 -12.50 -12.43 -12.25
CA GLU A 182 -12.86 -13.37 -13.31
C GLU A 182 -14.28 -13.87 -13.03
N MET A 183 -15.22 -13.41 -13.84
CA MET A 183 -16.59 -13.88 -13.81
C MET A 183 -16.59 -15.38 -14.06
N LYS A 184 -16.91 -16.16 -13.02
CA LYS A 184 -16.89 -17.63 -13.10
C LYS A 184 -18.17 -18.18 -13.72
N THR A 185 -19.28 -17.44 -13.67
CA THR A 185 -20.53 -17.92 -14.26
C THR A 185 -21.29 -16.84 -15.05
N PHE A 186 -21.97 -17.28 -16.09
CA PHE A 186 -22.74 -16.40 -16.97
C PHE A 186 -23.84 -15.65 -16.19
N ASN A 187 -23.98 -14.35 -16.50
CA ASN A 187 -24.97 -13.41 -15.95
C ASN A 187 -24.70 -12.87 -14.53
N GLU A 188 -23.54 -13.15 -13.94
CA GLU A 188 -23.15 -12.56 -12.65
C GLU A 188 -22.80 -11.07 -12.74
N ASP A 189 -22.53 -10.52 -13.92
CA ASP A 189 -22.14 -9.10 -14.15
C ASP A 189 -23.30 -8.15 -13.89
N ILE A 190 -24.52 -8.68 -13.92
CA ILE A 190 -25.73 -7.96 -13.60
C ILE A 190 -26.35 -8.44 -12.28
N LEU A 191 -25.62 -9.24 -11.50
CA LEU A 191 -25.99 -9.64 -10.15
C LEU A 191 -25.32 -8.68 -9.15
N CYS A 192 -26.11 -8.07 -8.26
CA CYS A 192 -25.53 -7.31 -7.16
C CYS A 192 -25.12 -8.25 -6.01
N ARG A 193 -24.34 -7.75 -5.06
CA ARG A 193 -23.91 -8.50 -3.87
C ARG A 193 -25.06 -9.06 -3.00
N HIS A 194 -26.27 -8.53 -3.15
CA HIS A 194 -27.47 -9.02 -2.46
C HIS A 194 -28.18 -10.16 -3.20
N GLY A 195 -27.65 -10.61 -4.36
CA GLY A 195 -28.26 -11.64 -5.20
C GLY A 195 -29.43 -11.14 -6.07
N GLY A 196 -29.65 -9.83 -6.14
CA GLY A 196 -30.69 -9.21 -6.97
C GLY A 196 -30.13 -8.63 -8.28
N LEU A 197 -31.03 -8.22 -9.17
CA LEU A 197 -30.67 -7.54 -10.41
C LEU A 197 -29.98 -6.20 -10.13
N SER A 198 -28.83 -5.95 -10.76
CA SER A 198 -28.06 -4.72 -10.64
C SER A 198 -28.88 -3.49 -11.06
N ILE A 199 -28.62 -2.36 -10.40
CA ILE A 199 -29.22 -1.05 -10.73
C ILE A 199 -28.59 -0.42 -11.98
N LEU A 200 -27.45 -0.94 -12.45
CA LEU A 200 -26.74 -0.43 -13.62
C LEU A 200 -27.41 -0.89 -14.91
N GLU A 201 -28.35 -0.11 -15.43
CA GLU A 201 -29.05 -0.44 -16.68
C GLU A 201 -28.13 -0.46 -17.90
N SER A 202 -27.01 0.28 -17.85
CA SER A 202 -26.01 0.31 -18.91
C SER A 202 -25.32 -1.04 -19.12
N GLU A 203 -25.31 -1.93 -18.12
CA GLU A 203 -24.58 -3.20 -18.19
C GLU A 203 -25.44 -4.37 -18.65
N ARG A 204 -26.75 -4.18 -18.82
CA ARG A 204 -27.68 -5.23 -19.22
C ARG A 204 -28.28 -4.99 -20.61
N ARG A 205 -28.68 -6.08 -21.25
CA ARG A 205 -29.42 -6.09 -22.52
C ARG A 205 -30.57 -7.07 -22.43
N LEU A 206 -31.74 -6.68 -22.96
CA LEU A 206 -32.87 -7.58 -23.07
C LEU A 206 -32.65 -8.52 -24.26
N VAL A 207 -32.77 -9.83 -24.03
CA VAL A 207 -32.69 -10.88 -25.04
C VAL A 207 -34.00 -11.65 -25.13
N THR A 208 -34.32 -12.19 -26.30
CA THR A 208 -35.53 -12.98 -26.52
C THR A 208 -35.48 -14.31 -25.75
N GLU A 209 -36.64 -14.93 -25.51
CA GLU A 209 -36.77 -16.29 -24.97
C GLU A 209 -35.92 -17.31 -25.76
N GLU A 210 -35.87 -17.17 -27.09
CA GLU A 210 -35.09 -18.03 -27.98
C GLU A 210 -33.58 -17.95 -27.69
N VAL A 211 -33.05 -16.73 -27.55
CA VAL A 211 -31.63 -16.52 -27.21
C VAL A 211 -31.34 -17.05 -25.81
N TRP A 212 -32.20 -16.74 -24.85
CA TRP A 212 -32.02 -17.17 -23.47
C TRP A 212 -32.06 -18.70 -23.33
N SER A 213 -32.97 -19.36 -24.04
CA SER A 213 -33.10 -20.82 -24.05
C SER A 213 -31.81 -21.50 -24.54
N LYS A 214 -31.15 -20.95 -25.57
CA LYS A 214 -29.85 -21.45 -26.04
C LYS A 214 -28.74 -21.26 -25.00
N LEU A 215 -28.65 -20.08 -24.40
CA LEU A 215 -27.65 -19.78 -23.37
C LEU A 215 -27.82 -20.68 -22.14
N ARG A 216 -29.07 -20.96 -21.72
CA ARG A 216 -29.38 -21.83 -20.58
C ARG A 216 -28.96 -23.29 -20.74
N VAL A 217 -28.77 -23.76 -21.98
CA VAL A 217 -28.24 -25.11 -22.24
C VAL A 217 -26.81 -25.24 -21.73
N TYR A 218 -26.00 -24.18 -21.89
CA TYR A 218 -24.61 -24.13 -21.44
C TYR A 218 -24.50 -23.67 -19.98
N PHE A 219 -25.38 -22.75 -19.56
CA PHE A 219 -25.35 -22.15 -18.22
C PHE A 219 -26.64 -22.43 -17.41
N PRO A 220 -26.89 -23.68 -16.99
CA PRO A 220 -28.13 -24.05 -16.32
C PRO A 220 -28.30 -23.39 -14.94
N LYS A 221 -27.20 -22.99 -14.29
CA LYS A 221 -27.17 -22.34 -12.97
C LYS A 221 -27.13 -20.81 -13.04
N ALA A 222 -27.10 -20.22 -14.24
CA ALA A 222 -27.01 -18.77 -14.40
C ALA A 222 -28.21 -18.05 -13.75
N PRO A 223 -27.97 -16.94 -13.01
CA PRO A 223 -29.03 -16.06 -12.54
C PRO A 223 -29.94 -15.63 -13.68
N GLN A 224 -31.26 -15.61 -13.44
CA GLN A 224 -32.26 -15.31 -14.45
C GLN A 224 -33.13 -14.15 -13.98
N PHE A 225 -33.29 -13.15 -14.85
CA PHE A 225 -34.10 -11.98 -14.58
C PHE A 225 -35.00 -11.70 -15.78
N THR A 226 -36.31 -11.60 -15.56
CA THR A 226 -37.27 -11.26 -16.61
C THR A 226 -37.26 -9.76 -16.88
N GLN A 227 -37.87 -9.31 -17.99
CA GLN A 227 -38.05 -7.88 -18.25
C GLN A 227 -38.76 -7.13 -17.11
N LEU A 228 -39.71 -7.78 -16.44
CA LEU A 228 -40.49 -7.22 -15.33
C LEU A 228 -39.73 -7.22 -14.00
N GLN A 229 -38.54 -7.83 -13.95
CA GLN A 229 -37.75 -7.90 -12.74
C GLN A 229 -37.28 -6.50 -12.34
N GLU A 230 -37.68 -6.07 -11.15
CA GLU A 230 -37.19 -4.82 -10.58
C GLU A 230 -35.72 -4.95 -10.17
N PRO A 231 -34.92 -3.86 -10.30
CA PRO A 231 -33.58 -3.80 -9.73
C PRO A 231 -33.61 -4.02 -8.20
N CYS A 232 -32.46 -4.39 -7.65
CA CYS A 232 -32.30 -4.65 -6.23
C CYS A 232 -32.74 -3.45 -5.38
N GLN A 233 -33.80 -3.61 -4.59
CA GLN A 233 -34.37 -2.57 -3.75
C GLN A 233 -33.39 -2.06 -2.69
N GLN A 234 -32.49 -2.91 -2.20
CA GLN A 234 -31.45 -2.50 -1.25
C GLN A 234 -30.41 -1.59 -1.92
N CYS A 235 -29.97 -1.91 -3.14
CA CYS A 235 -29.07 -1.04 -3.92
C CYS A 235 -29.73 0.29 -4.29
N LEU A 236 -31.01 0.29 -4.68
CA LEU A 236 -31.77 1.51 -4.97
C LEU A 236 -31.90 2.41 -3.74
N ARG A 237 -32.09 1.83 -2.55
CA ARG A 237 -32.13 2.58 -1.30
C ARG A 237 -30.77 3.22 -1.00
N LEU A 238 -29.69 2.46 -1.09
CA LEU A 238 -28.33 2.96 -0.87
C LEU A 238 -27.95 4.09 -1.85
N GLU A 239 -28.34 3.97 -3.12
CA GLU A 239 -28.09 5.04 -4.11
C GLU A 239 -28.85 6.32 -3.75
N ARG A 240 -30.10 6.19 -3.30
CA ARG A 240 -30.91 7.32 -2.85
C ARG A 240 -30.33 7.97 -1.59
N GLU A 241 -30.02 7.17 -0.58
CA GLU A 241 -29.38 7.63 0.66
C GLU A 241 -28.05 8.33 0.38
N GLY A 242 -27.25 7.81 -0.56
CA GLY A 242 -26.02 8.44 -1.03
C GLY A 242 -26.27 9.82 -1.64
N LYS A 243 -27.25 9.95 -2.54
CA LYS A 243 -27.63 11.23 -3.17
C LYS A 243 -28.17 12.23 -2.14
N GLU A 244 -28.97 11.77 -1.18
CA GLU A 244 -29.52 12.58 -0.09
C GLU A 244 -28.40 13.08 0.85
N ASN A 245 -27.47 12.19 1.23
CA ASN A 245 -26.33 12.53 2.07
C ASN A 245 -25.38 13.53 1.38
N GLU A 246 -25.13 13.34 0.07
CA GLU A 246 -24.39 14.32 -0.72
C GLU A 246 -25.06 15.69 -0.76
N ALA A 247 -26.40 15.73 -0.89
CA ALA A 247 -27.16 16.98 -0.87
C ALA A 247 -27.08 17.67 0.50
N LEU A 248 -27.19 16.90 1.58
CA LEU A 248 -27.02 17.38 2.95
C LEU A 248 -25.62 17.96 3.16
N ASN A 249 -24.56 17.26 2.73
CA ASN A 249 -23.19 17.75 2.83
C ASN A 249 -22.98 19.05 2.04
N ARG A 250 -23.56 19.18 0.84
CA ARG A 250 -23.52 20.43 0.06
C ARG A 250 -24.21 21.59 0.80
N MET A 251 -25.36 21.33 1.42
CA MET A 251 -26.09 22.33 2.20
C MET A 251 -25.28 22.80 3.40
N MET A 252 -24.77 21.85 4.21
CA MET A 252 -23.94 22.15 5.38
C MET A 252 -22.66 22.90 5.01
N ALA A 253 -21.96 22.49 3.95
CA ALA A 253 -20.78 23.19 3.48
C ALA A 253 -21.09 24.62 3.03
N SER A 254 -22.23 24.84 2.36
CA SER A 254 -22.65 26.18 1.96
C SER A 254 -22.93 27.07 3.16
N GLU A 255 -23.67 26.57 4.16
CA GLU A 255 -24.03 27.29 5.38
C GLU A 255 -22.79 27.65 6.22
N GLN A 256 -21.89 26.68 6.44
CA GLN A 256 -20.65 26.92 7.19
C GLN A 256 -19.74 27.89 6.44
N LYS A 257 -19.61 27.77 5.11
CA LYS A 257 -18.81 28.69 4.29
C LYS A 257 -19.34 30.12 4.36
N SER A 258 -20.66 30.32 4.30
CA SER A 258 -21.25 31.65 4.41
C SER A 258 -21.02 32.25 5.79
N SER A 259 -21.09 31.44 6.84
CA SER A 259 -20.93 31.88 8.23
C SER A 259 -19.47 32.12 8.64
N LEU A 260 -18.51 31.43 8.00
CA LEU A 260 -17.08 31.48 8.31
C LEU A 260 -16.24 31.91 7.08
N LEU A 261 -16.73 32.88 6.32
CA LEU A 261 -16.13 33.26 5.03
C LEU A 261 -14.66 33.74 5.15
N ASN A 262 -14.38 34.55 6.18
CA ASN A 262 -13.03 35.08 6.45
C ASN A 262 -12.05 33.98 6.87
N LEU A 263 -12.51 33.02 7.69
CA LEU A 263 -11.74 31.83 8.04
C LEU A 263 -11.46 30.94 6.82
N PHE A 264 -12.44 30.75 5.93
CA PHE A 264 -12.27 29.97 4.71
C PHE A 264 -11.27 30.60 3.73
N GLN A 265 -11.34 31.92 3.55
CA GLN A 265 -10.50 32.67 2.59
C GLN A 265 -9.17 33.16 3.14
N GLU A 266 -8.89 32.94 4.44
CA GLU A 266 -7.71 33.50 5.13
C GLU A 266 -7.64 35.03 5.06
N LYS A 267 -8.80 35.69 5.02
CA LYS A 267 -8.90 37.15 5.00
C LYS A 267 -9.24 37.68 6.38
N ASN A 268 -8.77 38.89 6.67
CA ASN A 268 -9.05 39.59 7.93
C ASN A 268 -8.78 38.71 9.16
N ARG A 269 -7.66 37.97 9.17
CA ARG A 269 -7.31 37.10 10.31
C ARG A 269 -6.75 37.94 11.47
N PRO A 270 -7.08 37.60 12.73
CA PRO A 270 -6.46 38.25 13.88
C PRO A 270 -4.97 37.89 13.96
N THR A 271 -4.14 38.83 14.43
CA THR A 271 -2.69 38.65 14.58
C THR A 271 -2.24 39.01 15.98
N LEU A 272 -1.28 38.27 16.54
CA LEU A 272 -0.73 38.57 17.87
C LEU A 272 0.27 39.75 17.85
N THR A 273 0.96 40.00 16.73
CA THR A 273 1.96 41.08 16.59
C THR A 273 1.32 42.47 16.70
N LYS A 274 0.12 42.63 16.13
CA LYS A 274 -0.72 43.82 16.27
C LYS A 274 -2.08 43.38 16.81
N TRP A 275 -2.20 43.43 18.14
CA TRP A 275 -3.42 43.01 18.81
C TRP A 275 -4.63 43.85 18.33
N PRO A 276 -5.78 43.22 18.01
CA PRO A 276 -6.96 43.93 17.55
C PRO A 276 -7.52 44.92 18.58
N GLN A 277 -7.95 46.11 18.15
CA GLN A 277 -8.52 47.10 19.08
C GLN A 277 -9.95 46.79 19.50
N GLU A 278 -10.65 45.97 18.72
CA GLU A 278 -12.09 45.70 18.87
C GLU A 278 -12.39 44.56 19.86
N THR A 279 -11.36 43.86 20.35
CA THR A 279 -11.52 42.75 21.28
C THR A 279 -10.30 42.58 22.19
N ASP A 280 -10.56 42.20 23.44
CA ASP A 280 -9.53 41.78 24.39
C ASP A 280 -9.35 40.26 24.43
N ILE A 281 -10.09 39.50 23.62
CA ILE A 281 -10.03 38.03 23.57
C ILE A 281 -9.97 37.51 22.14
N LEU A 282 -9.14 36.49 21.93
CA LEU A 282 -9.09 35.68 20.72
C LEU A 282 -9.20 34.20 21.11
N TYR A 283 -9.78 33.40 20.23
CA TYR A 283 -9.90 31.96 20.43
C TYR A 283 -8.87 31.20 19.60
N ILE A 284 -8.51 30.01 20.05
CA ILE A 284 -7.47 29.18 19.46
C ILE A 284 -8.04 27.81 19.14
N VAL A 285 -7.79 27.33 17.92
CA VAL A 285 -8.07 25.95 17.50
C VAL A 285 -6.85 25.37 16.78
N PRO A 286 -6.72 24.03 16.70
CA PRO A 286 -5.71 23.40 15.86
C PRO A 286 -5.88 23.82 14.39
N LEU A 287 -4.77 24.17 13.74
CA LEU A 287 -4.77 24.47 12.30
C LEU A 287 -5.25 23.27 11.48
N PHE A 288 -4.89 22.05 11.90
CA PHE A 288 -5.37 20.81 11.29
C PHE A 288 -6.90 20.75 11.17
N PHE A 289 -7.64 21.16 12.22
CA PHE A 289 -9.10 21.22 12.16
C PHE A 289 -9.59 22.17 11.04
N VAL A 290 -8.98 23.36 10.94
CA VAL A 290 -9.35 24.35 9.93
C VAL A 290 -9.06 23.83 8.52
N ASP A 291 -7.97 23.08 8.34
CA ASP A 291 -7.61 22.49 7.05
C ASP A 291 -8.52 21.34 6.63
N GLU A 292 -8.86 20.44 7.56
CA GLU A 292 -9.88 19.40 7.34
C GLU A 292 -11.23 20.03 6.97
N TRP A 293 -11.62 21.07 7.73
CA TRP A 293 -12.85 21.80 7.48
C TRP A 293 -12.85 22.45 6.09
N ARG A 294 -11.78 23.15 5.70
CA ARG A 294 -11.64 23.73 4.36
C ARG A 294 -11.67 22.67 3.27
N ARG A 295 -11.06 21.49 3.49
CA ARG A 295 -11.12 20.38 2.55
C ARG A 295 -12.56 19.92 2.35
N PHE A 296 -13.33 19.83 3.44
CA PHE A 296 -14.76 19.57 3.40
C PHE A 296 -15.54 20.62 2.60
N ILE A 297 -15.36 21.90 2.91
CA ILE A 297 -16.03 23.01 2.21
C ILE A 297 -15.73 22.99 0.70
N ARG A 298 -14.50 22.66 0.29
CA ARG A 298 -14.11 22.60 -1.14
C ARG A 298 -14.68 21.39 -1.86
N ARG A 299 -14.86 20.25 -1.18
CA ARG A 299 -15.26 18.97 -1.79
C ARG A 299 -16.29 18.21 -0.92
N PRO A 300 -17.50 18.76 -0.71
CA PRO A 300 -18.45 18.24 0.28
C PRO A 300 -18.98 16.83 -0.02
N THR A 301 -18.95 16.39 -1.28
CA THR A 301 -19.38 15.04 -1.67
C THR A 301 -18.27 14.00 -1.64
N LYS A 302 -17.01 14.41 -1.49
CA LYS A 302 -15.84 13.51 -1.54
C LYS A 302 -15.10 13.40 -0.22
N THR A 303 -15.53 14.16 0.78
CA THR A 303 -14.84 14.26 2.07
C THR A 303 -15.87 14.14 3.17
N THR A 304 -15.45 13.56 4.28
CA THR A 304 -16.28 13.44 5.47
C THR A 304 -16.45 14.81 6.11
N PRO A 305 -17.68 15.16 6.52
CA PRO A 305 -17.92 16.33 7.35
C PRO A 305 -17.05 16.34 8.60
N VAL A 306 -16.48 17.49 8.93
CA VAL A 306 -15.84 17.70 10.22
C VAL A 306 -16.94 17.98 11.24
N SER A 307 -17.00 17.17 12.31
CA SER A 307 -18.05 17.27 13.34
C SER A 307 -17.52 17.75 14.69
N SER A 308 -16.21 17.72 14.90
CA SER A 308 -15.60 18.03 16.20
C SER A 308 -14.32 18.86 16.07
N VAL A 309 -14.05 19.66 17.10
CA VAL A 309 -12.79 20.36 17.29
C VAL A 309 -12.06 19.71 18.46
N GLY A 310 -10.93 19.05 18.18
CA GLY A 310 -10.08 18.40 19.18
C GLY A 310 -9.02 19.36 19.73
N ASN A 311 -9.43 20.36 20.52
CA ASN A 311 -8.52 21.33 21.11
C ASN A 311 -7.56 20.68 22.12
N SER A 312 -7.92 19.52 22.68
CA SER A 312 -7.02 18.72 23.52
C SER A 312 -5.66 18.40 22.89
N LEU A 313 -5.53 18.43 21.56
CA LEU A 313 -4.26 18.30 20.84
C LEU A 313 -3.26 19.42 21.16
N LEU A 314 -3.73 20.56 21.66
CA LEU A 314 -2.91 21.71 22.05
C LEU A 314 -2.67 21.76 23.58
N LEU A 315 -3.21 20.79 24.31
CA LEU A 315 -3.12 20.71 25.76
C LEU A 315 -2.16 19.58 26.16
N CYS A 316 -1.44 19.78 27.24
CA CYS A 316 -0.67 18.69 27.85
C CYS A 316 -1.62 17.70 28.57
N PRO A 317 -1.13 16.54 29.04
CA PRO A 317 -1.92 15.59 29.82
C PRO A 317 -2.56 16.20 31.09
N HIS A 318 -2.01 17.29 31.62
CA HIS A 318 -2.57 18.05 32.75
C HIS A 318 -3.66 19.06 32.34
N ARG A 319 -4.07 19.09 31.07
CA ARG A 319 -5.05 20.02 30.48
C ARG A 319 -4.64 21.48 30.46
N GLY A 320 -3.38 21.79 30.73
CA GLY A 320 -2.86 23.14 30.53
C GLY A 320 -2.47 23.37 29.08
N PHE A 321 -2.66 24.59 28.61
CA PHE A 321 -2.25 25.00 27.27
C PHE A 321 -0.72 24.97 27.18
N MET A 322 -0.16 24.59 26.03
CA MET A 322 1.29 24.36 25.89
C MET A 322 2.06 25.57 25.34
N PHE A 323 1.37 26.65 24.93
CA PHE A 323 2.00 27.79 24.27
C PHE A 323 1.83 29.08 25.09
N THR A 324 2.91 29.84 25.22
CA THR A 324 2.90 31.22 25.73
C THR A 324 2.70 32.21 24.60
N PHE A 325 2.28 33.45 24.90
CA PHE A 325 2.20 34.53 23.91
C PHE A 325 3.51 34.72 23.13
N ASP A 326 4.65 34.78 23.84
CA ASP A 326 5.97 34.93 23.20
C ASP A 326 6.34 33.74 22.32
N SER A 327 6.01 32.52 22.74
CA SER A 327 6.28 31.32 21.95
C SER A 327 5.49 31.32 20.64
N MET A 328 4.22 31.78 20.70
CA MET A 328 3.38 31.89 19.53
C MET A 328 3.90 32.94 18.54
N LEU A 329 4.47 34.05 19.05
CA LEU A 329 5.10 35.06 18.21
C LEU A 329 6.39 34.58 17.52
N LYS A 330 7.16 33.70 18.18
CA LYS A 330 8.45 33.19 17.69
C LYS A 330 8.34 32.05 16.67
N GLY A 331 7.12 31.61 16.35
CA GLY A 331 6.87 30.57 15.34
C GLY A 331 6.43 29.22 15.89
N ASP A 332 6.39 29.01 17.21
CA ASP A 332 5.87 27.76 17.80
C ASP A 332 4.37 27.55 17.46
N ALA A 333 3.68 28.61 17.04
CA ALA A 333 2.25 28.66 16.67
C ALA A 333 1.91 28.15 15.26
N GLN A 334 2.85 27.53 14.53
CA GLN A 334 2.56 27.03 13.17
C GLN A 334 1.39 26.01 13.10
N HIS A 335 1.03 25.40 14.24
CA HIS A 335 -0.04 24.41 14.32
C HIS A 335 -1.38 24.97 14.87
N ILE A 336 -1.48 26.28 15.08
CA ILE A 336 -2.71 26.90 15.61
C ILE A 336 -3.33 27.87 14.62
N ALA A 337 -4.65 28.04 14.74
CA ALA A 337 -5.40 29.09 14.07
C ALA A 337 -6.08 29.97 15.13
N LEU A 338 -5.86 31.27 15.02
CA LEU A 338 -6.53 32.27 15.84
C LEU A 338 -7.90 32.59 15.23
N LEU A 339 -8.93 32.75 16.06
CA LEU A 339 -10.30 33.01 15.68
C LEU A 339 -10.83 34.29 16.34
N TRP A 340 -11.67 35.02 15.61
CA TRP A 340 -12.46 36.11 16.19
C TRP A 340 -13.53 35.57 17.14
N PRO A 341 -14.00 36.36 18.13
CA PRO A 341 -15.10 35.97 19.01
C PRO A 341 -16.36 35.49 18.25
N ASP A 342 -16.76 36.21 17.19
CA ASP A 342 -17.93 35.85 16.39
C ASP A 342 -17.73 34.53 15.62
N GLU A 343 -16.52 34.28 15.11
CA GLU A 343 -16.18 33.03 14.43
C GLU A 343 -16.17 31.85 15.42
N TRP A 344 -15.70 32.09 16.64
CA TRP A 344 -15.74 31.10 17.71
C TRP A 344 -17.17 30.74 18.11
N GLU A 345 -18.08 31.71 18.16
CA GLU A 345 -19.50 31.44 18.43
C GLU A 345 -20.10 30.52 17.36
N VAL A 346 -19.82 30.79 16.08
CA VAL A 346 -20.24 29.94 14.97
C VAL A 346 -19.62 28.54 15.08
N ILE A 347 -18.32 28.44 15.37
CA ILE A 347 -17.65 27.15 15.55
C ILE A 347 -18.25 26.35 16.72
N SER A 348 -18.47 26.99 17.86
CA SER A 348 -19.06 26.35 19.05
C SER A 348 -20.49 25.87 18.82
N ARG A 349 -21.21 26.47 17.87
CA ARG A 349 -22.58 26.09 17.49
C ARG A 349 -22.61 24.91 16.51
N HIS A 350 -21.68 24.87 15.56
CA HIS A 350 -21.68 23.88 14.47
C HIS A 350 -20.81 22.64 14.73
N PHE A 351 -19.87 22.71 15.67
CA PHE A 351 -18.94 21.61 15.96
C PHE A 351 -18.96 21.24 17.43
N LEU A 352 -18.74 19.95 17.70
CA LEU A 352 -18.48 19.46 19.06
C LEU A 352 -17.06 19.85 19.48
N VAL A 353 -16.96 20.91 20.27
CA VAL A 353 -15.69 21.38 20.84
C VAL A 353 -15.46 20.65 22.15
N ASP A 354 -14.31 19.98 22.29
CA ASP A 354 -13.96 19.27 23.52
C ASP A 354 -13.64 20.23 24.68
N GLN A 355 -12.83 21.26 24.45
CA GLN A 355 -12.53 22.33 25.40
C GLN A 355 -12.29 23.67 24.69
N PRO A 356 -12.79 24.80 25.22
CA PRO A 356 -12.45 26.11 24.70
C PRO A 356 -10.98 26.43 24.99
N ILE A 357 -10.28 27.01 24.01
CA ILE A 357 -8.96 27.62 24.23
C ILE A 357 -9.04 29.08 23.79
N SER A 358 -8.61 30.00 24.65
CA SER A 358 -8.56 31.43 24.37
C SER A 358 -7.29 32.08 24.89
N ILE A 359 -6.96 33.22 24.31
CA ILE A 359 -5.94 34.14 24.79
C ILE A 359 -6.58 35.51 25.02
N CYS A 360 -6.36 36.06 26.21
CA CYS A 360 -6.90 37.34 26.65
C CYS A 360 -5.77 38.35 26.84
N ARG A 361 -6.01 39.59 26.41
CA ARG A 361 -5.18 40.75 26.68
C ARG A 361 -5.72 41.47 27.91
N ILE A 362 -4.89 41.61 28.93
CA ILE A 362 -5.23 42.32 30.15
C ILE A 362 -4.44 43.64 30.14
N SER A 363 -5.16 44.76 30.20
CA SER A 363 -4.55 46.08 30.36
C SER A 363 -4.69 46.55 31.81
N GLY A 364 -3.55 46.72 32.48
CA GLY A 364 -3.48 47.22 33.86
C GLY A 364 -2.94 48.65 33.88
N ALA A 365 -3.62 49.54 34.61
CA ALA A 365 -3.08 50.86 34.94
C ALA A 365 -2.06 50.69 36.08
N THR A 366 -0.77 50.79 35.76
CA THR A 366 0.28 50.82 36.78
C THR A 366 0.67 52.27 37.10
N PRO A 367 1.20 52.56 38.30
CA PRO A 367 1.63 53.91 38.68
C PRO A 367 2.65 54.55 37.72
N ASN A 368 3.35 53.76 36.89
CA ASN A 368 4.39 54.22 35.97
C ASN A 368 4.03 54.05 34.46
N GLY A 369 2.77 53.72 34.13
CA GLY A 369 2.31 53.52 32.74
C GLY A 369 1.26 52.42 32.58
N SER A 370 0.85 52.12 31.35
CA SER A 370 0.02 50.94 31.05
C SER A 370 0.90 49.70 30.90
N SER A 371 0.65 48.66 31.70
CA SER A 371 1.22 47.33 31.48
C SER A 371 0.21 46.48 30.70
N VAL A 372 0.67 45.84 29.62
CA VAL A 372 -0.13 44.89 28.84
C VAL A 372 0.37 43.50 29.15
N GLU A 373 -0.51 42.64 29.65
CA GLU A 373 -0.23 41.23 29.92
C GLU A 373 -1.14 40.34 29.06
N TYR A 374 -0.67 39.13 28.74
CA TYR A 374 -1.41 38.16 27.95
C TYR A 374 -1.54 36.84 28.72
N THR A 375 -2.76 36.35 28.87
CA THR A 375 -3.07 35.12 29.61
C THR A 375 -3.92 34.19 28.77
N THR A 376 -3.74 32.88 28.89
CA THR A 376 -4.54 31.89 28.17
C THR A 376 -5.51 31.19 29.09
N GLN A 377 -6.61 30.68 28.52
CA GLN A 377 -7.51 29.74 29.17
C GLN A 377 -7.67 28.51 28.26
N PRO A 378 -7.36 27.28 28.71
CA PRO A 378 -6.76 26.94 30.00
C PRO A 378 -5.40 27.62 30.24
N GLU A 379 -5.02 27.76 31.50
CA GLU A 379 -3.72 28.33 31.87
C GLU A 379 -2.58 27.45 31.35
N LEU A 380 -1.41 28.07 31.16
CA LEU A 380 -0.18 27.38 30.79
C LEU A 380 0.20 26.35 31.86
N CYS A 381 0.45 25.10 31.45
CA CYS A 381 1.10 24.14 32.35
C CYS A 381 2.60 24.44 32.42
N ARG A 382 3.04 25.10 33.50
CA ARG A 382 4.45 25.48 33.70
C ARG A 382 5.39 24.27 33.66
N ASP A 383 5.06 23.22 34.40
CA ASP A 383 5.89 22.01 34.49
C ASP A 383 6.09 21.35 33.11
N CYS A 384 5.00 21.18 32.34
CA CYS A 384 5.11 20.61 30.99
C CYS A 384 5.80 21.53 30.01
N ARG A 385 5.63 22.85 30.13
CA ARG A 385 6.31 23.82 29.25
C ARG A 385 7.81 23.83 29.53
N GLU A 386 8.20 23.87 30.80
CA GLU A 386 9.61 23.80 31.21
C GLU A 386 10.23 22.47 30.78
N GLY A 387 9.52 21.35 30.98
CA GLY A 387 9.95 20.04 30.49
C GLY A 387 10.12 20.00 28.98
N PHE A 388 9.20 20.61 28.21
CA PHE A 388 9.31 20.70 26.75
C PHE A 388 10.50 21.55 26.30
N ILE A 389 10.76 22.68 26.96
CA ILE A 389 11.93 23.53 26.68
C ILE A 389 13.21 22.77 26.98
N PHE A 390 13.27 22.07 28.12
CA PHE A 390 14.43 21.28 28.50
C PHE A 390 14.67 20.13 27.53
N GLN A 391 13.61 19.45 27.09
CA GLN A 391 13.69 18.39 26.09
C GLN A 391 14.17 18.95 24.73
N GLN A 392 13.63 20.07 24.24
CA GLN A 392 14.12 20.69 23.01
C GLN A 392 15.59 21.09 23.12
N GLN A 393 16.01 21.68 24.24
CA GLN A 393 17.42 22.02 24.47
C GLN A 393 18.30 20.78 24.50
N ARG A 394 17.79 19.68 25.05
CA ARG A 394 18.47 18.39 25.07
C ARG A 394 18.56 17.80 23.67
N ASP A 395 17.46 17.72 22.92
CA ASP A 395 17.42 17.20 21.55
C ASP A 395 18.31 18.01 20.59
N MET A 396 18.42 19.33 20.79
CA MET A 396 19.35 20.16 20.03
C MET A 396 20.82 19.95 20.38
N ARG A 397 21.13 19.32 21.52
CA ARG A 397 22.51 19.03 21.97
C ARG A 397 22.85 17.53 21.89
N GLU A 398 21.85 16.67 21.87
CA GLU A 398 21.95 15.23 21.72
C GLU A 398 21.44 14.84 20.33
N TYR A 399 22.31 15.01 19.34
CA TYR A 399 22.05 14.60 17.96
C TYR A 399 23.07 13.55 17.53
N ALA A 400 22.60 12.50 16.84
CA ALA A 400 23.47 11.50 16.23
C ALA A 400 24.08 12.01 14.91
N GLN A 401 23.32 12.84 14.18
CA GLN A 401 23.75 13.47 12.93
C GLN A 401 23.21 14.90 12.87
N ALA A 402 24.08 15.85 12.53
CA ALA A 402 23.71 17.25 12.34
C ALA A 402 24.61 17.88 11.28
N THR A 403 24.03 18.75 10.45
CA THR A 403 24.81 19.59 9.53
C THR A 403 25.38 20.77 10.31
N VAL A 404 26.66 21.07 10.14
CA VAL A 404 27.30 22.29 10.63
C VAL A 404 28.13 22.88 9.50
N TYR A 405 28.28 24.20 9.48
CA TYR A 405 29.07 24.91 8.50
C TYR A 405 30.40 25.31 9.11
N VAL A 406 31.51 25.14 8.39
CA VAL A 406 32.82 25.63 8.87
C VAL A 406 33.33 26.71 7.93
N ARG A 407 33.64 27.89 8.48
CA ARG A 407 34.15 29.04 7.74
C ARG A 407 35.61 29.29 8.11
N LYS A 408 36.51 29.22 7.12
CA LYS A 408 37.92 29.61 7.31
C LYS A 408 38.03 31.15 7.38
N VAL A 409 38.64 31.66 8.44
CA VAL A 409 38.89 33.10 8.64
C VAL A 409 40.37 33.37 8.36
N ILE A 410 40.63 34.24 7.39
CA ILE A 410 41.97 34.73 7.00
C ILE A 410 41.98 36.20 7.41
N ASP A 411 42.84 36.58 8.36
CA ASP A 411 43.01 37.90 9.00
C ASP A 411 42.07 38.38 10.13
N ASP A 412 42.70 38.88 11.20
CA ASP A 412 42.13 39.46 12.44
C ASP A 412 41.52 40.86 12.27
N LYS A 413 40.95 41.18 11.10
CA LYS A 413 40.25 42.46 10.89
C LYS A 413 38.74 42.29 11.01
N ARG A 414 38.31 42.40 12.28
CA ARG A 414 36.97 42.76 12.79
C ARG A 414 35.91 41.65 12.78
N LEU A 415 35.88 40.86 13.85
CA LEU A 415 34.60 40.42 14.41
C LEU A 415 33.93 41.63 15.08
N LYS A 416 32.92 42.20 14.41
CA LYS A 416 31.86 42.97 15.05
C LYS A 416 30.53 42.37 14.62
N ASP A 417 29.69 42.15 15.62
CA ASP A 417 28.34 41.60 15.61
C ASP A 417 27.53 41.93 14.35
N ALA A 418 27.05 40.90 13.66
CA ALA A 418 25.89 40.99 12.79
C ALA A 418 25.14 39.65 12.82
N ALA A 419 23.93 39.68 13.38
CA ALA A 419 22.98 38.57 13.31
C ALA A 419 22.59 38.25 11.85
N PRO A 420 22.23 37.01 11.51
CA PRO A 420 21.78 36.70 10.17
C PRO A 420 20.32 37.15 10.00
N GLU A 421 20.11 38.24 9.26
CA GLU A 421 18.80 38.58 8.70
C GLU A 421 18.55 37.77 7.43
N MET A 422 17.47 36.99 7.43
CA MET A 422 16.86 36.42 6.23
C MET A 422 16.45 37.54 5.27
N ASN A 423 16.87 37.46 4.01
CA ASN A 423 16.14 38.08 2.90
C ASN A 423 16.21 37.20 1.64
N VAL A 424 15.02 36.91 1.12
CA VAL A 424 14.74 36.24 -0.15
C VAL A 424 14.85 37.27 -1.28
N SER A 425 15.63 36.98 -2.33
CA SER A 425 15.22 37.12 -3.75
C SER A 425 16.43 36.86 -4.66
N GLY A 426 16.18 36.16 -5.77
CA GLY A 426 17.18 35.50 -6.62
C GLY A 426 17.90 36.38 -7.65
N SER A 427 19.01 35.85 -8.17
CA SER A 427 19.20 35.49 -9.58
C SER A 427 20.57 34.85 -9.82
N GLU A 428 20.56 33.90 -10.76
CA GLU A 428 21.59 33.07 -11.42
C GLU A 428 23.10 33.41 -11.37
N ALA A 429 23.85 32.30 -11.26
CA ALA A 429 25.17 31.96 -11.82
C ALA A 429 26.43 32.70 -11.31
N GLU A 430 27.28 31.98 -10.56
CA GLU A 430 28.50 31.40 -11.13
C GLU A 430 29.03 30.27 -10.23
N ASP A 431 29.59 29.26 -10.89
CA ASP A 431 30.00 27.94 -10.42
C ASP A 431 31.35 28.04 -9.71
N GLU A 432 31.36 28.18 -8.38
CA GLU A 432 32.55 27.91 -7.57
C GLU A 432 32.42 26.52 -6.96
N ARG A 433 33.26 25.60 -7.45
CA ARG A 433 33.44 24.23 -6.94
C ARG A 433 33.59 24.23 -5.41
N GLU A 434 32.52 23.88 -4.72
CA GLU A 434 32.60 23.33 -3.38
C GLU A 434 33.18 21.92 -3.48
N GLU A 435 34.39 21.71 -2.95
CA GLU A 435 34.92 20.37 -2.81
C GLU A 435 34.07 19.59 -1.79
N PRO A 436 33.51 18.42 -2.18
CA PRO A 436 32.72 17.62 -1.26
C PRO A 436 33.65 17.00 -0.20
N VAL A 437 33.44 17.36 1.06
CA VAL A 437 34.03 16.64 2.19
C VAL A 437 33.56 15.19 2.13
N ALA A 438 34.52 14.28 2.15
CA ALA A 438 34.33 12.85 1.97
C ALA A 438 33.21 12.30 2.87
N LYS A 439 32.33 11.48 2.28
CA LYS A 439 31.42 10.63 3.05
C LYS A 439 32.25 9.67 3.90
N VAL A 440 32.30 9.92 5.21
CA VAL A 440 32.85 8.97 6.17
C VAL A 440 31.75 7.97 6.49
N ASP A 441 31.92 6.74 6.00
CA ASP A 441 31.04 5.61 6.27
C ASP A 441 31.48 4.96 7.59
N GLY A 442 30.63 5.03 8.62
CA GLY A 442 30.90 4.46 9.94
C GLY A 442 29.81 4.78 10.96
N GLU A 443 29.25 3.74 11.60
CA GLU A 443 28.22 3.79 12.66
C GLU A 443 28.70 4.40 14.00
N ARG A 444 29.49 5.48 14.00
CA ARG A 444 29.85 6.21 15.24
C ARG A 444 29.95 7.71 15.01
N ASP A 445 29.56 8.46 16.03
CA ASP A 445 29.54 9.92 16.08
C ASP A 445 30.85 10.54 15.53
N PRO A 446 30.78 11.60 14.70
CA PRO A 446 31.97 12.35 14.34
C PRO A 446 32.47 13.14 15.56
N ASP A 447 33.59 12.68 16.10
CA ASP A 447 34.39 13.32 17.16
C ASP A 447 34.98 14.66 16.63
N PHE A 448 35.20 15.64 17.52
CA PHE A 448 35.94 16.89 17.26
C PHE A 448 37.22 16.68 16.45
N SER A 449 37.95 15.59 16.70
CA SER A 449 39.10 15.12 15.94
C SER A 449 38.82 14.95 14.44
N GLN A 450 37.63 14.45 14.06
CA GLN A 450 37.26 14.23 12.66
C GLN A 450 37.06 15.56 11.90
N ILE A 451 36.57 16.60 12.58
CA ILE A 451 36.53 17.96 12.03
C ILE A 451 37.95 18.48 11.80
N MET A 452 38.86 18.28 12.76
CA MET A 452 40.26 18.72 12.66
C MET A 452 40.98 18.06 11.47
N HIS A 453 40.61 16.83 11.11
CA HIS A 453 41.21 16.11 9.98
C HIS A 453 40.58 16.44 8.61
N ALA A 454 39.47 17.16 8.56
CA ALA A 454 38.75 17.49 7.32
C ALA A 454 39.39 18.66 6.53
N PHE A 455 40.38 19.36 7.09
CA PHE A 455 40.99 20.54 6.47
C PHE A 455 42.44 20.30 6.05
N SER A 456 42.86 20.98 4.99
CA SER A 456 44.26 21.05 4.53
C SER A 456 45.16 21.92 5.45
N VAL A 457 44.90 21.89 6.75
CA VAL A 457 45.65 22.57 7.82
C VAL A 457 45.97 21.49 8.84
N ALA A 458 47.21 21.39 9.33
CA ALA A 458 47.52 20.38 10.34
C ALA A 458 46.68 20.63 11.60
N PRO A 459 46.13 19.59 12.27
CA PRO A 459 45.28 19.77 13.45
C PRO A 459 45.89 20.69 14.52
N PHE A 460 47.20 20.67 14.72
CA PHE A 460 47.90 21.51 15.69
C PHE A 460 47.89 23.02 15.35
N ASP A 461 47.68 23.36 14.09
CA ASP A 461 47.65 24.74 13.59
C ASP A 461 46.20 25.25 13.42
N GLN A 462 45.19 24.52 13.92
CA GLN A 462 43.77 24.87 13.79
C GLN A 462 43.20 25.44 15.10
N ASN A 463 42.70 26.67 15.04
CA ASN A 463 41.94 27.32 16.10
C ASN A 463 40.46 27.41 15.71
N LEU A 464 39.65 26.48 16.24
CA LEU A 464 38.21 26.44 16.00
C LEU A 464 37.44 27.26 17.06
N SER A 465 36.46 28.04 16.62
CA SER A 465 35.60 28.82 17.53
C SER A 465 34.16 28.92 17.05
N ILE A 466 33.22 29.00 17.98
CA ILE A 466 31.79 29.25 17.71
C ILE A 466 31.33 30.41 18.59
N ASP A 467 30.70 31.43 18.00
CA ASP A 467 30.25 32.66 18.70
C ASP A 467 31.33 33.29 19.62
N GLY A 468 32.59 33.26 19.18
CA GLY A 468 33.73 33.80 19.93
C GLY A 468 34.26 32.90 21.05
N ARG A 469 33.70 31.70 21.27
CA ARG A 469 34.22 30.69 22.20
C ARG A 469 35.11 29.70 21.48
N CYS A 470 36.32 29.50 21.98
CA CYS A 470 37.27 28.53 21.43
C CYS A 470 36.84 27.10 21.78
N LEU A 471 36.78 26.23 20.77
CA LEU A 471 36.52 24.81 20.92
C LEU A 471 37.87 24.13 21.20
N THR A 472 38.07 23.66 22.44
CA THR A 472 39.39 23.23 22.93
C THR A 472 39.40 21.83 23.55
N ASP A 473 38.22 21.25 23.83
CA ASP A 473 38.09 19.91 24.40
C ASP A 473 37.79 18.92 23.26
N ASP A 474 38.80 18.12 22.93
CA ASP A 474 38.78 17.11 21.88
C ASP A 474 38.06 15.81 22.29
N SER A 475 37.71 15.68 23.57
CA SER A 475 36.98 14.53 24.10
C SER A 475 35.47 14.79 24.25
N ALA A 476 35.06 16.05 24.08
CA ALA A 476 33.69 16.51 24.24
C ALA A 476 32.85 16.34 22.97
N THR A 477 31.56 16.04 23.12
CA THR A 477 30.63 16.04 21.97
C THR A 477 30.37 17.47 21.50
N LEU A 478 30.12 17.66 20.20
CA LEU A 478 29.83 18.98 19.61
C LEU A 478 28.67 19.70 20.33
N GLY A 479 27.62 18.97 20.70
CA GLY A 479 26.51 19.51 21.48
C GLY A 479 26.90 20.01 22.88
N SER A 480 27.86 19.34 23.55
CA SER A 480 28.37 19.79 24.86
C SER A 480 29.26 21.04 24.76
N LEU A 481 29.88 21.24 23.60
CA LEU A 481 30.62 22.45 23.25
C LEU A 481 29.72 23.60 22.78
N GLY A 482 28.41 23.40 22.74
CA GLY A 482 27.42 24.41 22.36
C GLY A 482 27.16 24.51 20.85
N VAL A 483 27.67 23.56 20.06
CA VAL A 483 27.38 23.46 18.62
C VAL A 483 26.03 22.78 18.45
N ILE A 484 25.09 23.45 17.78
CA ILE A 484 23.77 22.93 17.42
C ILE A 484 23.66 22.72 15.90
N PRO A 485 22.67 21.98 15.39
CA PRO A 485 22.46 21.87 13.94
C PRO A 485 22.39 23.24 13.26
N GLU A 486 22.97 23.34 12.07
CA GLU A 486 23.13 24.55 11.24
C GLU A 486 24.07 25.63 11.82
N SER A 487 24.84 25.32 12.87
CA SER A 487 25.83 26.26 13.42
C SER A 487 26.99 26.57 12.46
N VAL A 488 27.57 27.77 12.57
CA VAL A 488 28.78 28.16 11.83
C VAL A 488 29.99 28.18 12.76
N ILE A 489 30.95 27.27 12.52
CA ILE A 489 32.22 27.19 13.24
C ILE A 489 33.29 27.97 12.45
N CYS A 490 34.02 28.86 13.10
CA CYS A 490 35.12 29.61 12.53
C CYS A 490 36.45 28.88 12.72
N LEU A 491 37.17 28.60 11.63
CA LEU A 491 38.52 28.03 11.63
C LEU A 491 39.56 29.13 11.35
N LYS A 492 40.48 29.35 12.29
CA LYS A 492 41.67 30.20 12.11
C LYS A 492 42.92 29.33 12.08
N ALA A 493 43.75 29.48 11.06
CA ALA A 493 45.01 28.74 10.96
C ALA A 493 46.16 29.54 11.58
N ASP A 494 47.06 28.90 12.34
CA ASP A 494 48.29 29.53 12.81
C ASP A 494 49.28 29.68 11.65
N GLU A 495 49.81 30.88 11.47
CA GLU A 495 50.84 31.16 10.47
C GLU A 495 52.24 31.01 11.10
N PRO A 496 53.20 30.36 10.42
CA PRO A 496 54.57 30.28 10.92
C PRO A 496 55.19 31.68 10.98
N ILE A 497 55.63 32.08 12.17
CA ILE A 497 56.41 33.30 12.36
C ILE A 497 57.77 33.09 11.69
N ALA A 498 57.95 33.61 10.48
CA ALA A 498 59.25 33.70 9.85
C ALA A 498 60.06 34.81 10.53
N ASP A 499 60.66 34.53 11.68
CA ASP A 499 61.60 35.45 12.30
C ASP A 499 62.94 35.39 11.56
N PHE A 500 63.08 36.22 10.52
CA PHE A 500 64.30 36.36 9.72
C PHE A 500 65.51 36.90 10.52
N ALA A 501 65.37 37.20 11.81
CA ALA A 501 66.45 37.70 12.66
C ALA A 501 67.35 36.60 13.27
N ALA A 502 66.93 35.32 13.29
CA ALA A 502 67.69 34.25 13.93
C ALA A 502 68.75 33.56 13.04
N MET A 503 68.92 33.98 11.78
CA MET A 503 69.95 33.42 10.88
C MET A 503 71.34 34.06 11.01
N ASP A 504 71.47 35.21 11.68
CA ASP A 504 72.78 35.86 11.90
C ASP A 504 73.64 35.15 12.97
N ASP A 505 73.00 34.47 13.93
CA ASP A 505 73.73 33.77 15.01
C ASP A 505 74.40 32.47 14.56
N VAL A 506 74.00 31.90 13.40
CA VAL A 506 74.60 30.66 12.85
C VAL A 506 75.91 30.95 12.11
N TYR A 507 76.11 32.17 11.60
CA TYR A 507 77.36 32.56 10.93
C TYR A 507 78.49 32.96 11.90
N GLN A 508 78.19 33.14 13.19
CA GLN A 508 79.18 33.54 14.21
C GLN A 508 79.80 32.37 15.01
N VAL A 509 79.40 31.12 14.73
CA VAL A 509 79.90 29.91 15.44
C VAL A 509 81.04 29.18 14.67
N CYS A 510 81.44 29.65 13.48
CA CYS A 510 82.51 29.05 12.66
C CYS A 510 83.91 29.66 12.93
N MET A 511 84.34 29.72 14.20
CA MET A 511 85.74 29.96 14.56
C MET A 511 86.30 28.72 15.27
N PRO A 512 87.41 28.12 14.81
CA PRO A 512 87.97 26.91 15.41
C PRO A 512 88.64 27.19 16.76
N GLU A 513 88.30 26.40 17.78
CA GLU A 513 88.94 26.43 19.09
C GLU A 513 90.40 25.94 19.04
N GLU A 514 91.32 26.73 19.60
CA GLU A 514 92.68 26.30 19.89
C GLU A 514 92.75 25.49 21.19
N GLY A 515 93.03 24.19 21.05
CA GLY A 515 94.16 23.55 21.74
C GLY A 515 93.87 22.66 22.94
N PHE A 516 94.34 21.41 22.89
CA PHE A 516 94.91 20.73 24.07
C PHE A 516 95.99 19.71 23.67
N LYS A 517 97.24 19.99 24.08
CA LYS A 517 98.35 19.03 24.08
C LYS A 517 98.23 18.14 25.33
N GLY A 518 98.05 16.84 25.13
CA GLY A 518 98.28 15.82 26.15
C GLY A 518 99.79 15.64 26.39
N LYS A 519 100.19 15.67 27.66
CA LYS A 519 101.55 15.38 28.14
C LYS A 519 101.81 13.87 28.16
N ASP A 520 103.05 13.53 27.84
CA ASP A 520 103.66 12.22 27.99
C ASP A 520 103.53 11.64 29.41
N ILE A 521 103.26 10.34 29.48
CA ILE A 521 103.71 9.46 30.56
C ILE A 521 104.25 8.18 29.91
N PHE A 522 105.54 7.94 30.19
CA PHE A 522 106.40 6.76 30.12
C PHE A 522 105.87 5.42 29.58
#